data_AF-A0A1X2G6T9-F1
#
_entry.id   AF-A0A1X2G6T9-F1
#
_cell.length_a   1.000
_cell.length_b   1.000
_cell.length_c   1.000
_cell.angle_alpha   90.00
_cell.angle_beta   90.00
_cell.angle_gamma   90.00
#
_symmetry.space_group_name_H-M   'P 1'
#
loop_
_entity.id
_entity.type
_entity.pdbx_description
1 polymer ?
#
loop_
_entity_poly.entity_id
_entity_poly.type
_entity_poly.pdbx_seq_one_letter_code
_entity_poly.pdbx_strand_id
1 'polypeptide(L)'
;MASTPLPELNRSSEPEFSLAYVERLLSQVGLERRYEKQHLQALLQALLQRQKQLRIFFLTIDALQQHYRRLRHSQQQLMQRLEDDMDDHELRRRQFCKDQRETEKDLTELERQLQHVRAYCEQRRDKRAKRERQYHDLYRLPVINAQLKKKYLRARDKTSVAEQDLSDLHHAIEQVRADLKDQQQSWMGAQQTLARLDQQHKDASLALTQQRQLVQHLLQAQGFWCQFDTRHLQPCLIWLQQRLGRSPSFPTPGTPSLFSSSSPALDRLASASSPSLLQDDDQWTDLRLMAAHYEQAEQHGLATWPELIQGNDQVQYDCTHCLETFDGWPFLDKVYTSQLLCADCYRATRGSMVLEKKLRRWIPNNAQGQPVVNVRRLSSSFFNSTLLSPASKSTLMQECRPLLKKMKSALVLNPSRRSVVL
;
A
#
# COMPACT_ATOMS: atom_id res chain seq x y z
N MET A 1 6.70 -16.66 -14.26
CA MET A 1 5.71 -15.92 -15.06
C MET A 1 6.44 -14.84 -15.85
N ALA A 2 6.53 -14.99 -17.17
CA ALA A 2 7.16 -13.99 -18.02
C ALA A 2 6.36 -12.69 -17.94
N SER A 3 6.96 -11.64 -17.38
CA SER A 3 6.37 -10.30 -17.38
C SER A 3 6.41 -9.80 -18.82
N THR A 4 5.29 -9.90 -19.53
CA THR A 4 5.14 -9.26 -20.84
C THR A 4 5.43 -7.77 -20.63
N PRO A 5 6.45 -7.19 -21.29
CA PRO A 5 6.73 -5.77 -21.16
C PRO A 5 5.48 -5.01 -21.59
N LEU A 6 4.96 -4.17 -20.69
CA LEU A 6 3.86 -3.27 -21.01
C LEU A 6 4.30 -2.42 -22.21
N PRO A 7 3.44 -2.26 -23.24
CA PRO A 7 3.78 -1.45 -24.40
C PRO A 7 4.18 -0.06 -23.93
N GLU A 8 5.35 0.40 -24.34
CA GLU A 8 5.80 1.78 -24.12
C GLU A 8 4.78 2.70 -24.82
N LEU A 9 3.87 3.26 -24.03
CA LEU A 9 2.96 4.30 -24.46
C LEU A 9 3.80 5.47 -24.94
N ASN A 10 3.80 5.66 -26.26
CA ASN A 10 4.48 6.74 -26.96
C ASN A 10 4.02 8.08 -26.39
N ARG A 11 4.82 8.70 -25.50
CA ARG A 11 4.46 9.88 -24.70
C ARG A 11 4.45 11.21 -25.49
N SER A 12 4.67 11.18 -26.81
CA SER A 12 4.94 12.40 -27.60
C SER A 12 3.79 12.88 -28.49
N SER A 13 2.60 12.28 -28.44
CA SER A 13 1.42 12.85 -29.09
C SER A 13 0.63 13.68 -28.07
N GLU A 14 1.15 14.86 -27.70
CA GLU A 14 0.34 15.82 -26.97
C GLU A 14 -0.86 16.25 -27.85
N PRO A 15 -2.06 16.39 -27.29
CA PRO A 15 -3.28 16.78 -28.00
C PRO A 15 -3.29 18.28 -28.36
N GLU A 16 -2.15 18.85 -28.77
CA GLU A 16 -2.02 20.25 -29.23
C GLU A 16 -2.97 20.56 -30.39
N PHE A 17 -3.39 19.53 -31.13
CA PHE A 17 -4.26 19.66 -32.30
C PHE A 17 -5.67 20.19 -31.97
N SER A 18 -6.14 20.08 -30.73
CA SER A 18 -7.53 20.42 -30.38
C SER A 18 -7.73 21.90 -30.01
N LEU A 19 -6.87 22.47 -29.17
CA LEU A 19 -7.05 23.84 -28.65
C LEU A 19 -6.71 24.92 -29.67
N ALA A 20 -5.53 24.82 -30.30
CA ALA A 20 -5.08 25.78 -31.31
C ALA A 20 -6.07 25.86 -32.48
N TYR A 21 -6.77 24.75 -32.73
CA TYR A 21 -7.79 24.66 -33.76
C TYR A 21 -9.08 25.40 -33.36
N VAL A 22 -9.60 25.20 -32.16
CA VAL A 22 -10.78 25.95 -31.67
C VAL A 22 -10.49 27.46 -31.59
N GLU A 23 -9.28 27.86 -31.18
CA GLU A 23 -8.84 29.27 -31.19
C GLU A 23 -8.79 29.86 -32.60
N ARG A 24 -8.34 29.08 -33.60
CA ARG A 24 -8.38 29.47 -35.00
C ARG A 24 -9.81 29.64 -35.51
N LEU A 25 -10.72 28.74 -35.14
CA LEU A 25 -12.14 28.86 -35.50
C LEU A 25 -12.78 30.11 -34.89
N LEU A 26 -12.51 30.41 -33.62
CA LEU A 26 -12.98 31.64 -32.95
C LEU A 26 -12.50 32.91 -33.64
N SER A 27 -11.34 32.86 -34.32
CA SER A 27 -10.79 33.97 -35.09
C SER A 27 -11.45 34.15 -36.46
N GLN A 28 -12.09 33.10 -37.00
CA GLN A 28 -12.76 33.09 -38.30
C GLN A 28 -14.25 33.43 -38.22
N VAL A 29 -14.90 33.22 -37.07
CA VAL A 29 -16.31 33.58 -36.87
C VAL A 29 -16.46 35.11 -36.83
N GLY A 30 -17.12 35.67 -37.85
CA GLY A 30 -17.35 37.10 -37.99
C GLY A 30 -18.15 37.73 -36.85
N LEU A 31 -18.04 39.05 -36.70
CA LEU A 31 -18.65 39.83 -35.59
C LEU A 31 -20.19 39.78 -35.56
N GLU A 32 -20.84 39.42 -36.67
CA GLU A 32 -22.30 39.43 -36.80
C GLU A 32 -22.98 38.29 -36.03
N ARG A 33 -22.25 37.21 -35.72
CA ARG A 33 -22.81 36.03 -35.05
C ARG A 33 -22.41 35.95 -33.57
N ARG A 34 -22.79 36.98 -32.81
CA ARG A 34 -22.42 37.15 -31.38
C ARG A 34 -22.79 35.94 -30.51
N TYR A 35 -23.96 35.35 -30.72
CA TYR A 35 -24.44 34.21 -29.95
C TYR A 35 -23.57 32.96 -30.15
N GLU A 36 -23.23 32.65 -31.40
CA GLU A 36 -22.39 31.50 -31.77
C GLU A 36 -20.96 31.66 -31.23
N LYS A 37 -20.42 32.88 -31.30
CA LYS A 37 -19.11 33.20 -30.73
C LYS A 37 -19.08 32.98 -29.22
N GLN A 38 -20.12 33.39 -28.49
CA GLN A 38 -20.23 33.14 -27.05
C GLN A 38 -20.29 31.64 -26.73
N HIS A 39 -21.07 30.88 -27.51
CA HIS A 39 -21.20 29.43 -27.30
C HIS A 39 -19.89 28.68 -27.57
N LEU A 40 -19.19 29.02 -28.66
CA LEU A 40 -17.86 28.46 -28.95
C LEU A 40 -16.82 28.84 -27.89
N GLN A 41 -16.89 30.06 -27.34
CA GLN A 41 -16.02 30.47 -26.23
C GLN A 41 -16.30 29.66 -24.95
N ALA A 42 -17.58 29.43 -24.62
CA ALA A 42 -17.96 28.60 -23.48
C ALA A 42 -17.47 27.15 -23.65
N LEU A 43 -17.62 26.58 -24.84
CA LEU A 43 -17.11 25.25 -25.18
C LEU A 43 -15.59 25.18 -25.03
N LEU A 44 -14.85 26.17 -25.54
CA LEU A 44 -13.40 26.23 -25.40
C LEU A 44 -12.97 26.28 -23.93
N GLN A 45 -13.63 27.11 -23.11
CA GLN A 45 -13.34 27.19 -21.67
C GLN A 45 -13.60 25.86 -20.97
N ALA A 46 -14.69 25.18 -21.30
CA ALA A 46 -15.00 23.85 -20.76
C ALA A 46 -13.94 22.81 -21.15
N LEU A 47 -13.51 22.78 -22.42
CA LEU A 47 -12.45 21.90 -22.91
C LEU A 47 -11.11 22.17 -22.22
N LEU A 48 -10.72 23.44 -22.07
CA LEU A 48 -9.50 23.83 -21.35
C LEU A 48 -9.52 23.39 -19.89
N GLN A 49 -10.65 23.58 -19.22
CA GLN A 49 -10.84 23.14 -17.84
C GLN A 49 -10.74 21.61 -17.73
N ARG A 50 -11.36 20.89 -18.67
CA ARG A 50 -11.31 19.42 -18.76
C ARG A 50 -9.89 18.91 -18.95
N GLN A 51 -9.15 19.44 -19.93
CA GLN A 51 -7.77 19.04 -20.19
C GLN A 51 -6.87 19.28 -18.97
N LYS A 52 -7.08 20.38 -18.25
CA LYS A 52 -6.38 20.64 -16.99
C LYS A 52 -6.72 19.61 -15.92
N GLN A 53 -7.98 19.22 -15.77
CA GLN A 53 -8.40 18.18 -14.83
C GLN A 53 -7.81 16.81 -15.20
N LEU A 54 -7.90 16.42 -16.48
CA LEU A 54 -7.32 15.17 -16.98
C LEU A 54 -5.81 15.13 -16.81
N ARG A 55 -5.11 16.24 -17.05
CA ARG A 55 -3.66 16.32 -16.80
C ARG A 55 -3.32 16.06 -15.33
N ILE A 56 -4.06 16.65 -14.39
CA ILE A 56 -3.85 16.40 -12.96
C ILE A 56 -4.14 14.93 -12.65
N PHE A 57 -5.25 14.39 -13.16
CA PHE A 57 -5.63 12.99 -13.00
C PHE A 57 -4.54 12.02 -13.49
N PHE A 58 -3.98 12.23 -14.68
CA PHE A 58 -2.91 11.40 -15.21
C PHE A 58 -1.63 11.47 -14.36
N LEU A 59 -1.25 12.66 -13.91
CA LEU A 59 -0.12 12.81 -12.98
C LEU A 59 -0.38 12.09 -11.66
N THR A 60 -1.63 12.12 -11.16
CA THR A 60 -2.01 11.42 -9.94
C THR A 60 -1.94 9.91 -10.12
N ILE A 61 -2.44 9.38 -11.24
CA ILE A 61 -2.32 7.95 -11.55
C ILE A 61 -0.85 7.54 -11.64
N ASP A 62 0.00 8.30 -12.34
CA ASP A 62 1.42 7.98 -12.45
C ASP A 62 2.10 7.94 -11.07
N ALA A 63 1.79 8.90 -10.20
CA ALA A 63 2.30 8.93 -8.83
C ALA A 63 1.77 7.75 -7.98
N LEU A 64 0.47 7.42 -8.09
CA LEU A 64 -0.14 6.26 -7.44
C LEU A 64 0.48 4.95 -7.92
N GLN A 65 0.71 4.80 -9.23
CA GLN A 65 1.38 3.61 -9.78
C GLN A 65 2.79 3.45 -9.20
N GLN A 66 3.56 4.53 -9.09
CA GLN A 66 4.88 4.48 -8.46
C GLN A 66 4.80 4.12 -6.98
N HIS A 67 3.81 4.65 -6.25
CA HIS A 67 3.53 4.28 -4.87
C HIS A 67 3.20 2.79 -4.74
N TYR A 68 2.21 2.28 -5.47
CA TYR A 68 1.82 0.87 -5.42
C TYR A 68 2.90 -0.09 -5.92
N ARG A 69 3.76 0.32 -6.86
CA ARG A 69 4.92 -0.50 -7.26
C ARG A 69 5.87 -0.71 -6.07
N ARG A 70 6.17 0.35 -5.31
CA ARG A 70 7.00 0.27 -4.10
C ARG A 70 6.33 -0.59 -3.02
N LEU A 71 5.04 -0.35 -2.77
CA LEU A 71 4.28 -1.11 -1.79
C LEU A 71 4.22 -2.61 -2.14
N ARG A 72 3.97 -2.94 -3.41
CA ARG A 72 4.00 -4.31 -3.91
C ARG A 72 5.35 -4.99 -3.69
N HIS A 73 6.46 -4.29 -3.97
CA HIS A 73 7.80 -4.86 -3.71
C HIS A 73 8.00 -5.13 -2.22
N SER A 74 7.60 -4.20 -1.36
CA SER A 74 7.67 -4.38 0.10
C SER A 74 6.81 -5.56 0.57
N GLN A 75 5.59 -5.70 0.05
CA GLN A 75 4.70 -6.81 0.41
C GLN A 75 5.21 -8.16 -0.11
N GLN A 76 5.79 -8.20 -1.32
CA GLN A 76 6.43 -9.41 -1.84
C GLN A 76 7.63 -9.84 -0.96
N GLN A 77 8.44 -8.89 -0.50
CA GLN A 77 9.52 -9.18 0.45
C GLN A 77 8.98 -9.69 1.79
N LEU A 78 7.88 -9.11 2.29
CA LEU A 78 7.23 -9.59 3.50
C LEU A 78 6.72 -11.03 3.33
N MET A 79 6.04 -11.34 2.23
CA MET A 79 5.57 -12.69 1.95
C MET A 79 6.71 -13.70 1.91
N GLN A 80 7.83 -13.36 1.24
CA GLN A 80 8.99 -14.24 1.20
C GLN A 80 9.55 -14.51 2.60
N ARG A 81 9.65 -13.48 3.46
CA ARG A 81 10.09 -13.68 4.85
C ARG A 81 9.12 -14.55 5.64
N LEU A 82 7.81 -14.38 5.43
CA LEU A 82 6.81 -15.22 6.09
C LEU A 82 6.91 -16.68 5.63
N GLU A 83 7.19 -16.92 4.34
CA GLU A 83 7.44 -18.26 3.80
C GLU A 83 8.70 -18.89 4.42
N ASP A 84 9.80 -18.14 4.49
CA ASP A 84 11.04 -18.59 5.13
C ASP A 84 10.81 -18.93 6.63
N ASP A 85 10.09 -18.06 7.35
CA ASP A 85 9.74 -18.28 8.76
C ASP A 85 8.83 -19.52 8.93
N MET A 86 7.88 -19.73 8.02
CA MET A 86 7.01 -20.91 8.03
C MET A 86 7.81 -22.20 7.82
N ASP A 87 8.72 -22.21 6.84
CA ASP A 87 9.59 -23.35 6.56
C ASP A 87 10.50 -23.68 7.74
N ASP A 88 11.07 -22.66 8.39
CA ASP A 88 11.87 -22.80 9.61
C ASP A 88 11.05 -23.43 10.75
N HIS A 89 9.82 -22.96 10.94
CA HIS A 89 8.91 -23.52 11.94
C HIS A 89 8.49 -24.96 11.62
N GLU A 90 8.28 -25.29 10.34
CA GLU A 90 8.02 -26.67 9.92
C GLU A 90 9.20 -27.60 10.20
N LEU A 91 10.43 -27.15 9.91
CA LEU A 91 11.64 -27.90 10.18
C LEU A 91 11.78 -28.18 11.68
N ARG A 92 11.61 -27.14 12.52
CA ARG A 92 11.60 -27.30 13.99
C ARG A 92 10.55 -28.29 14.44
N ARG A 93 9.34 -28.24 13.88
CA ARG A 93 8.28 -29.20 14.21
C ARG A 93 8.68 -30.64 13.85
N ARG A 94 9.31 -30.86 12.69
CA ARG A 94 9.81 -32.20 12.31
C ARG A 94 10.87 -32.68 13.30
N GLN A 95 11.72 -31.79 13.80
CA GLN A 95 12.70 -32.11 14.82
C GLN A 95 12.03 -32.46 16.16
N PHE A 96 11.08 -31.64 16.64
CA PHE A 96 10.30 -31.95 17.85
C PHE A 96 9.63 -33.33 17.79
N CYS A 97 9.04 -33.71 16.65
CA CYS A 97 8.44 -35.03 16.50
C CYS A 97 9.48 -36.17 16.58
N LYS A 98 10.73 -35.94 16.17
CA LYS A 98 11.80 -36.94 16.33
C LYS A 98 12.22 -37.05 17.79
N ASP A 99 12.50 -35.91 18.42
CA ASP A 99 12.94 -35.83 19.81
C ASP A 99 11.88 -36.42 20.76
N GLN A 100 10.59 -36.16 20.49
CA GLN A 100 9.47 -36.76 21.22
C GLN A 100 9.48 -38.29 21.10
N ARG A 101 9.64 -38.83 19.89
CA ARG A 101 9.68 -40.29 19.67
C ARG A 101 10.88 -40.95 20.35
N GLU A 102 12.01 -40.25 20.44
CA GLU A 102 13.19 -40.72 21.16
C GLU A 102 12.92 -40.74 22.67
N THR A 103 12.39 -39.64 23.20
CA THR A 103 12.02 -39.52 24.61
C THR A 103 10.96 -40.55 25.03
N GLU A 104 9.98 -40.83 24.15
CA GLU A 104 8.98 -41.89 24.35
C GLU A 104 9.62 -43.28 24.40
N LYS A 105 10.62 -43.56 23.55
CA LYS A 105 11.36 -44.84 23.61
C LYS A 105 12.11 -44.97 24.92
N ASP A 106 12.80 -43.92 25.36
CA ASP A 106 13.53 -43.92 26.63
C ASP A 106 12.58 -44.16 27.81
N LEU A 107 11.40 -43.55 27.80
CA LEU A 107 10.35 -43.80 28.78
C LEU A 107 9.95 -45.28 28.81
N THR A 108 9.68 -45.88 27.64
CA THR A 108 9.28 -47.30 27.57
C THR A 108 10.39 -48.24 28.07
N GLU A 109 11.66 -47.92 27.81
CA GLU A 109 12.79 -48.72 28.28
C GLU A 109 12.97 -48.59 29.80
N LEU A 110 12.84 -47.39 30.36
CA LEU A 110 12.87 -47.19 31.81
C LEU A 110 11.70 -47.90 32.51
N GLU A 111 10.50 -47.89 31.92
CA GLU A 111 9.35 -48.62 32.45
C GLU A 111 9.57 -50.14 32.46
N ARG A 112 10.22 -50.68 31.42
CA ARG A 112 10.64 -52.09 31.38
C ARG A 112 11.68 -52.39 32.47
N GLN A 113 12.69 -51.55 32.64
CA GLN A 113 13.70 -51.69 33.69
C GLN A 113 13.07 -51.64 35.09
N LEU A 114 12.12 -50.74 35.30
CA LEU A 114 11.37 -50.61 36.54
C LEU A 114 10.64 -51.92 36.90
N GLN A 115 10.02 -52.58 35.93
CA GLN A 115 9.37 -53.89 36.16
C GLN A 115 10.37 -54.95 36.62
N HIS A 116 11.57 -55.01 36.01
CA HIS A 116 12.62 -55.93 36.42
C HIS A 116 13.13 -55.64 37.84
N VAL A 117 13.35 -54.36 38.18
CA VAL A 117 13.83 -53.96 39.53
C VAL A 117 12.76 -54.20 40.59
N ARG A 118 11.48 -54.00 40.29
CA ARG A 118 10.36 -54.35 41.20
C ARG A 118 10.37 -55.83 41.56
N ALA A 119 10.44 -56.72 40.57
CA ALA A 119 10.50 -58.17 40.81
C ALA A 119 11.75 -58.56 41.63
N TYR A 120 12.89 -57.91 41.38
CA TYR A 120 14.11 -58.12 42.16
C TYR A 120 13.98 -57.64 43.62
N CYS A 121 13.37 -56.47 43.84
CA CYS A 121 13.08 -55.92 45.17
C CYS A 121 12.19 -56.85 45.98
N GLU A 122 11.11 -57.37 45.38
CA GLU A 122 10.22 -58.35 46.00
C GLU A 122 10.99 -59.61 46.43
N GLN A 123 11.80 -60.17 45.52
CA GLN A 123 12.63 -61.32 45.83
C GLN A 123 13.61 -61.04 46.99
N ARG A 124 14.12 -59.81 47.09
CA ARG A 124 15.01 -59.38 48.19
C ARG A 124 14.26 -59.21 49.50
N ARG A 125 13.06 -58.61 49.50
CA ARG A 125 12.17 -58.48 50.66
C ARG A 125 11.82 -59.85 51.23
N ASP A 126 11.45 -60.81 50.39
CA ASP A 126 11.17 -62.19 50.79
C ASP A 126 12.40 -62.86 51.43
N LYS A 127 13.58 -62.69 50.84
CA LYS A 127 14.83 -63.22 51.40
C LYS A 127 15.15 -62.59 52.75
N ARG A 128 15.01 -61.26 52.89
CA ARG A 128 15.18 -60.55 54.16
C ARG A 128 14.21 -61.09 55.22
N ALA A 129 12.92 -61.17 54.91
CA ALA A 129 11.89 -61.69 55.82
C ALA A 129 12.18 -63.12 56.27
N LYS A 130 12.63 -64.00 55.36
CA LYS A 130 13.06 -65.37 55.71
C LYS A 130 14.26 -65.38 56.66
N ARG A 131 15.26 -64.51 56.45
CA ARG A 131 16.44 -64.41 57.33
C ARG A 131 16.12 -63.80 58.69
N GLU A 132 15.17 -62.86 58.72
CA GLU A 132 14.67 -62.25 59.94
C GLU A 132 13.98 -63.29 60.83
N ARG A 133 13.07 -64.10 60.27
CA ARG A 133 12.46 -65.23 60.99
C ARG A 133 13.51 -66.19 61.56
N GLN A 134 14.44 -66.65 60.72
CA GLN A 134 15.53 -67.54 61.16
C GLN A 134 16.37 -66.93 62.29
N TYR A 135 16.66 -65.62 62.21
CA TYR A 135 17.40 -64.91 63.25
C TYR A 135 16.62 -64.87 64.57
N HIS A 136 15.33 -64.54 64.53
CA HIS A 136 14.47 -64.48 65.71
C HIS A 136 14.26 -65.86 66.35
N ASP A 137 14.04 -66.90 65.55
CA ASP A 137 13.79 -68.27 66.04
C ASP A 137 15.01 -68.84 66.81
N LEU A 138 16.23 -68.46 66.40
CA LEU A 138 17.48 -69.02 66.91
C LEU A 138 18.34 -68.01 67.70
N TYR A 139 17.79 -66.84 68.04
CA TYR A 139 18.56 -65.74 68.66
C TYR A 139 19.13 -66.12 70.05
N ARG A 140 18.48 -67.06 70.75
CA ARG A 140 18.89 -67.49 72.10
C ARG A 140 20.13 -68.40 72.11
N LEU A 141 20.58 -68.90 70.96
CA LEU A 141 21.74 -69.78 70.85
C LEU A 141 23.01 -68.94 70.52
N PRO A 142 23.93 -68.71 71.47
CA PRO A 142 24.97 -67.68 71.33
C PRO A 142 25.90 -67.86 70.11
N VAL A 143 26.31 -69.10 69.84
CA VAL A 143 27.23 -69.43 68.73
C VAL A 143 26.55 -69.22 67.36
N ILE A 144 25.26 -69.53 67.26
CA ILE A 144 24.50 -69.47 66.00
C ILE A 144 23.98 -68.04 65.75
N ASN A 145 23.62 -67.33 66.81
CA ASN A 145 23.10 -65.95 66.79
C ASN A 145 24.03 -65.01 66.01
N ALA A 146 25.33 -65.00 66.30
CA ALA A 146 26.28 -64.11 65.63
C ALA A 146 26.31 -64.31 64.11
N GLN A 147 26.25 -65.57 63.64
CA GLN A 147 26.25 -65.88 62.20
C GLN A 147 24.93 -65.50 61.53
N LEU A 148 23.79 -65.78 62.18
CA LEU A 148 22.47 -65.43 61.65
C LEU A 148 22.25 -63.92 61.61
N LYS A 149 22.70 -63.19 62.64
CA LYS A 149 22.70 -61.72 62.67
C LYS A 149 23.45 -61.15 61.47
N LYS A 150 24.66 -61.66 61.20
CA LYS A 150 25.47 -61.24 60.03
C LYS A 150 24.76 -61.52 58.70
N LYS A 151 24.09 -62.67 58.57
CA LYS A 151 23.29 -63.00 57.36
C LYS A 151 22.08 -62.09 57.20
N TYR A 152 21.37 -61.79 58.30
CA TYR A 152 20.24 -60.86 58.31
C TYR A 152 20.66 -59.45 57.91
N LEU A 153 21.69 -58.89 58.55
CA LEU A 153 22.18 -57.53 58.23
C LEU A 153 22.58 -57.41 56.75
N ARG A 154 23.32 -58.40 56.21
CA ARG A 154 23.64 -58.44 54.77
C ARG A 154 22.41 -58.50 53.87
N ALA A 155 21.37 -59.22 54.28
CA ALA A 155 20.12 -59.28 53.52
C ALA A 155 19.39 -57.93 53.57
N ARG A 156 19.33 -57.30 54.74
CA ARG A 156 18.75 -55.95 54.95
C ARG A 156 19.46 -54.90 54.10
N ASP A 157 20.78 -54.85 54.15
CA ASP A 157 21.55 -53.84 53.40
C ASP A 157 21.36 -54.03 51.88
N LYS A 158 21.31 -55.28 51.40
CA LYS A 158 20.98 -55.58 49.98
C LYS A 158 19.55 -55.21 49.59
N THR A 159 18.58 -55.37 50.49
CA THR A 159 17.20 -54.90 50.25
C THR A 159 17.18 -53.38 50.18
N SER A 160 17.90 -52.69 51.07
CA SER A 160 18.00 -51.23 51.07
C SER A 160 18.59 -50.69 49.77
N VAL A 161 19.65 -51.33 49.24
CA VAL A 161 20.22 -50.95 47.94
C VAL A 161 19.20 -51.14 46.81
N ALA A 162 18.51 -52.28 46.77
CA ALA A 162 17.50 -52.52 45.74
C ALA A 162 16.32 -51.51 45.81
N GLU A 163 15.90 -51.14 47.02
CA GLU A 163 14.86 -50.12 47.22
C GLU A 163 15.32 -48.72 46.79
N GLN A 164 16.60 -48.39 46.98
CA GLN A 164 17.19 -47.17 46.45
C GLN A 164 17.17 -47.18 44.92
N ASP A 165 17.64 -48.26 44.28
CA ASP A 165 17.63 -48.40 42.81
C ASP A 165 16.20 -48.24 42.24
N LEU A 166 15.19 -48.76 42.95
CA LEU A 166 13.79 -48.60 42.59
C LEU A 166 13.34 -47.14 42.67
N SER A 167 13.73 -46.42 43.73
CA SER A 167 13.43 -45.00 43.91
C SER A 167 14.09 -44.14 42.84
N ASP A 168 15.34 -44.44 42.50
CA ASP A 168 16.11 -43.71 41.49
C ASP A 168 15.48 -43.88 40.09
N LEU A 169 15.05 -45.11 39.73
CA LEU A 169 14.32 -45.36 38.48
C LEU A 169 12.97 -44.64 38.43
N HIS A 170 12.25 -44.60 39.55
CA HIS A 170 11.00 -43.86 39.64
C HIS A 170 11.21 -42.36 39.37
N HIS A 171 12.24 -41.79 39.98
CA HIS A 171 12.59 -40.40 39.77
C HIS A 171 12.98 -40.11 38.31
N ALA A 172 13.78 -40.99 37.70
CA ALA A 172 14.15 -40.87 36.29
C ALA A 172 12.93 -40.88 35.36
N ILE A 173 11.95 -41.75 35.61
CA ILE A 173 10.69 -41.81 34.84
C ILE A 173 9.88 -40.51 35.01
N GLU A 174 9.79 -39.98 36.22
CA GLU A 174 9.08 -38.72 36.47
C GLU A 174 9.72 -37.55 35.71
N GLN A 175 11.05 -37.51 35.67
CA GLN A 175 11.79 -36.50 34.91
C GLN A 175 11.48 -36.60 33.40
N VAL A 176 11.58 -37.78 32.80
CA VAL A 176 11.28 -37.98 31.37
C VAL A 176 9.82 -37.62 31.05
N ARG A 177 8.88 -37.92 31.95
CA ARG A 177 7.47 -37.51 31.78
C ARG A 177 7.27 -36.00 31.87
N ALA A 178 8.03 -35.31 32.73
CA ALA A 178 8.02 -33.85 32.79
C ALA A 178 8.56 -33.27 31.47
N ASP A 179 9.66 -33.80 30.97
CA ASP A 179 10.26 -33.36 29.70
C ASP A 179 9.29 -33.54 28.52
N LEU A 180 8.59 -34.68 28.43
CA LEU A 180 7.55 -34.91 27.41
C LEU A 180 6.40 -33.90 27.50
N LYS A 181 5.97 -33.56 28.72
CA LYS A 181 4.90 -32.58 28.93
C LYS A 181 5.33 -31.18 28.49
N ASP A 182 6.57 -30.81 28.79
CA ASP A 182 7.14 -29.52 28.39
C ASP A 182 7.33 -29.44 26.86
N GLN A 183 7.80 -30.52 26.24
CA GLN A 183 7.86 -30.66 24.78
C GLN A 183 6.47 -30.50 24.14
N GLN A 184 5.43 -31.12 24.71
CA GLN A 184 4.05 -31.01 24.23
C GLN A 184 3.51 -29.57 24.31
N GLN A 185 3.81 -28.84 25.39
CA GLN A 185 3.42 -27.44 25.51
C GLN A 185 4.15 -26.55 24.49
N SER A 186 5.45 -26.75 24.32
CA SER A 186 6.26 -26.07 23.30
C SER A 186 5.70 -26.31 21.90
N TRP A 187 5.34 -27.55 21.58
CA TRP A 187 4.71 -27.93 20.32
C TRP A 187 3.41 -27.15 20.05
N MET A 188 2.51 -27.08 21.04
CA MET A 188 1.25 -26.33 20.88
C MET A 188 1.53 -24.84 20.60
N GLY A 189 2.50 -24.24 21.28
CA GLY A 189 2.93 -22.86 21.02
C GLY A 189 3.49 -22.66 19.62
N ALA A 190 4.30 -23.61 19.12
CA ALA A 190 4.82 -23.59 17.75
C ALA A 190 3.68 -23.70 16.72
N GLN A 191 2.68 -24.54 16.98
CA GLN A 191 1.52 -24.71 16.10
C GLN A 191 0.66 -23.45 16.02
N GLN A 192 0.43 -22.76 17.14
CA GLN A 192 -0.27 -21.47 17.16
C GLN A 192 0.50 -20.41 16.37
N THR A 193 1.83 -20.40 16.49
CA THR A 193 2.70 -19.47 15.76
C THR A 193 2.61 -19.71 14.25
N LEU A 194 2.65 -20.96 13.80
CA LEU A 194 2.46 -21.34 12.39
C LEU A 194 1.10 -20.87 11.85
N ALA A 195 0.01 -21.10 12.60
CA ALA A 195 -1.32 -20.64 12.19
C ALA A 195 -1.39 -19.12 12.04
N ARG A 196 -0.72 -18.37 12.93
CA ARG A 196 -0.63 -16.91 12.84
C ARG A 196 0.15 -16.46 11.61
N LEU A 197 1.30 -17.09 11.31
CA LEU A 197 2.11 -16.76 10.13
C LEU A 197 1.35 -17.05 8.83
N ASP A 198 0.65 -18.19 8.76
CA ASP A 198 -0.21 -18.54 7.61
C ASP A 198 -1.34 -17.52 7.40
N GLN A 199 -1.98 -17.04 8.48
CA GLN A 199 -2.98 -15.97 8.37
C GLN A 199 -2.36 -14.67 7.85
N GLN A 200 -1.20 -14.27 8.36
CA GLN A 200 -0.49 -13.07 7.89
C GLN A 200 -0.08 -13.17 6.42
N HIS A 201 0.32 -14.36 5.96
CA HIS A 201 0.64 -14.61 4.55
C HIS A 201 -0.59 -14.46 3.66
N LYS A 202 -1.72 -15.04 4.07
CA LYS A 202 -3.01 -14.90 3.37
C LYS A 202 -3.47 -13.45 3.28
N ASP A 203 -3.38 -12.70 4.37
CA ASP A 203 -3.75 -11.28 4.41
C ASP A 203 -2.87 -10.44 3.49
N ALA A 204 -1.55 -10.69 3.47
CA ALA A 204 -0.61 -10.02 2.56
C ALA A 204 -0.89 -10.36 1.09
N SER A 205 -1.22 -11.61 0.79
CA SER A 205 -1.58 -12.08 -0.56
C SER A 205 -2.90 -11.44 -1.06
N LEU A 206 -3.89 -11.33 -0.18
CA LEU A 206 -5.15 -10.65 -0.45
C LEU A 206 -4.90 -9.16 -0.78
N ALA A 207 -4.10 -8.47 0.06
CA ALA A 207 -3.75 -7.07 -0.13
C ALA A 207 -3.04 -6.84 -1.48
N LEU A 208 -2.08 -7.71 -1.85
CA LEU A 208 -1.44 -7.65 -3.16
C LEU A 208 -2.43 -7.81 -4.33
N THR A 209 -3.41 -8.68 -4.17
CA THR A 209 -4.43 -8.92 -5.21
C THR A 209 -5.33 -7.71 -5.37
N GLN A 210 -5.81 -7.13 -4.26
CA GLN A 210 -6.61 -5.91 -4.25
C GLN A 210 -5.86 -4.73 -4.89
N GLN A 211 -4.57 -4.53 -4.53
CA GLN A 211 -3.73 -3.49 -5.13
C GLN A 211 -3.58 -3.67 -6.65
N ARG A 212 -3.41 -4.90 -7.13
CA ARG A 212 -3.31 -5.18 -8.57
C ARG A 212 -4.61 -4.82 -9.30
N GLN A 213 -5.75 -5.20 -8.73
CA GLN A 213 -7.06 -4.88 -9.30
C GLN A 213 -7.29 -3.37 -9.36
N LEU A 214 -6.94 -2.64 -8.30
CA LEU A 214 -7.06 -1.18 -8.25
C LEU A 214 -6.17 -0.51 -9.29
N VAL A 215 -4.89 -0.90 -9.40
CA VAL A 215 -3.98 -0.33 -10.42
C VAL A 215 -4.49 -0.64 -11.83
N GLN A 216 -5.02 -1.84 -12.07
CA GLN A 216 -5.62 -2.20 -13.35
C GLN A 216 -6.85 -1.33 -13.67
N HIS A 217 -7.70 -1.08 -12.67
CA HIS A 217 -8.87 -0.21 -12.81
C HIS A 217 -8.45 1.23 -13.17
N LEU A 218 -7.46 1.79 -12.48
CA LEU A 218 -6.90 3.11 -12.77
C LEU A 218 -6.31 3.19 -14.19
N LEU A 219 -5.65 2.13 -14.65
CA LEU A 219 -5.10 2.06 -16.02
C LEU A 219 -6.20 1.98 -17.08
N GLN A 220 -7.31 1.28 -16.81
CA GLN A 220 -8.46 1.27 -17.71
C GLN A 220 -9.10 2.65 -17.82
N ALA A 221 -9.27 3.34 -16.68
CA ALA A 221 -9.75 4.72 -16.66
C ALA A 221 -8.80 5.65 -17.45
N GLN A 222 -7.48 5.53 -17.25
CA GLN A 222 -6.48 6.28 -18.01
C GLN A 222 -6.61 6.02 -19.51
N GLY A 223 -6.71 4.75 -19.92
CA GLY A 223 -6.86 4.36 -21.32
C GLY A 223 -8.13 4.92 -21.97
N PHE A 224 -9.26 4.91 -21.25
CA PHE A 224 -10.49 5.52 -21.71
C PHE A 224 -10.31 7.03 -21.96
N TRP A 225 -9.81 7.78 -20.96
CA TRP A 225 -9.68 9.24 -21.08
C TRP A 225 -8.62 9.67 -22.10
N CYS A 226 -7.53 8.92 -22.26
CA CYS A 226 -6.55 9.18 -23.31
C CYS A 226 -7.15 9.04 -24.73
N GLN A 227 -8.11 8.15 -24.91
CA GLN A 227 -8.77 7.92 -26.20
C GLN A 227 -10.02 8.78 -26.38
N PHE A 228 -10.51 9.40 -25.31
CA PHE A 228 -11.77 10.12 -25.27
C PHE A 228 -11.76 11.31 -26.25
N ASP A 229 -10.77 12.19 -26.16
CA ASP A 229 -10.65 13.35 -27.04
C ASP A 229 -10.47 12.92 -28.51
N THR A 230 -9.64 11.91 -28.76
CA THR A 230 -9.43 11.36 -30.12
C THR A 230 -10.72 10.80 -30.73
N ARG A 231 -11.57 10.13 -29.93
CA ARG A 231 -12.80 9.49 -30.43
C ARG A 231 -13.97 10.45 -30.55
N HIS A 232 -14.11 11.38 -29.62
CA HIS A 232 -15.31 12.21 -29.50
C HIS A 232 -15.06 13.65 -29.94
N LEU A 233 -13.89 14.22 -29.68
CA LEU A 233 -13.58 15.61 -30.05
C LEU A 233 -13.05 15.70 -31.48
N GLN A 234 -12.14 14.80 -31.90
CA GLN A 234 -11.51 14.87 -33.22
C GLN A 234 -12.51 14.87 -34.39
N PRO A 235 -13.57 14.02 -34.42
CA PRO A 235 -14.57 14.09 -35.49
C PRO A 235 -15.28 15.44 -35.54
N CYS A 236 -15.57 16.04 -34.39
CA CYS A 236 -16.19 17.37 -34.31
C CYS A 236 -15.28 18.44 -34.94
N LEU A 237 -13.98 18.39 -34.64
CA LEU A 237 -13.00 19.33 -35.17
C LEU A 237 -12.83 19.18 -36.68
N ILE A 238 -12.76 17.94 -37.19
CA ILE A 238 -12.69 17.64 -38.62
C ILE A 238 -13.96 18.12 -39.33
N TRP A 239 -15.14 17.86 -38.77
CA TRP A 239 -16.40 18.32 -39.33
C TRP A 239 -16.46 19.86 -39.41
N LEU A 240 -16.06 20.54 -38.33
CA LEU A 240 -15.93 22.01 -38.32
C LEU A 240 -14.93 22.49 -39.38
N GLN A 241 -13.85 21.74 -39.62
CA GLN A 241 -12.82 22.09 -40.61
C GLN A 241 -13.34 22.04 -42.03
N GLN A 242 -14.09 20.99 -42.35
CA GLN A 242 -14.65 20.80 -43.68
C GLN A 242 -15.71 21.86 -44.00
N ARG A 243 -16.45 22.33 -42.98
CA ARG A 243 -17.50 23.34 -43.15
C ARG A 243 -16.95 24.78 -43.15
N LEU A 244 -16.10 25.14 -42.18
CA LEU A 244 -15.53 26.49 -42.06
C LEU A 244 -14.37 26.72 -43.03
N GLY A 245 -13.66 25.66 -43.44
CA GLY A 245 -12.60 25.69 -44.45
C GLY A 245 -13.11 25.86 -45.88
N ARG A 246 -14.41 25.72 -46.14
CA ARG A 246 -15.07 26.22 -47.36
C ARG A 246 -15.33 27.73 -47.22
N SER A 247 -14.31 28.48 -46.85
CA SER A 247 -14.34 29.92 -47.09
C SER A 247 -14.30 30.12 -48.62
N PRO A 248 -15.18 30.94 -49.20
CA PRO A 248 -15.16 31.20 -50.64
C PRO A 248 -13.75 31.63 -50.98
N SER A 249 -13.11 30.93 -51.91
CA SER A 249 -11.82 31.31 -52.50
C SER A 249 -11.79 32.84 -52.60
N PHE A 250 -10.95 33.48 -51.77
CA PHE A 250 -10.66 34.89 -51.94
C PHE A 250 -10.25 35.04 -53.41
N PRO A 251 -10.91 35.89 -54.22
CA PRO A 251 -10.45 36.12 -55.57
C PRO A 251 -9.01 36.59 -55.45
N THR A 252 -8.08 35.78 -55.94
CA THR A 252 -6.65 36.11 -55.97
C THR A 252 -6.55 37.45 -56.68
N PRO A 253 -6.22 38.56 -56.00
CA PRO A 253 -6.11 39.85 -56.66
C PRO A 253 -4.79 39.81 -57.41
N GLY A 254 -4.82 39.55 -58.71
CA GLY A 254 -3.66 39.80 -59.57
C GLY A 254 -3.23 38.73 -60.56
N THR A 255 -4.10 37.84 -61.05
CA THR A 255 -3.86 37.21 -62.36
C THR A 255 -4.63 37.96 -63.45
N PRO A 256 -4.00 38.90 -64.17
CA PRO A 256 -4.58 39.47 -65.38
C PRO A 256 -4.67 38.37 -66.45
N SER A 257 -5.84 37.75 -66.53
CA SER A 257 -6.27 36.92 -67.65
C SER A 257 -6.56 37.82 -68.86
N LEU A 258 -5.50 38.25 -69.54
CA LEU A 258 -5.59 38.72 -70.91
C LEU A 258 -5.61 37.50 -71.83
N PHE A 259 -6.52 37.51 -72.82
CA PHE A 259 -6.84 36.44 -73.81
C PHE A 259 -7.77 35.34 -73.29
N SER A 260 -8.84 34.91 -73.97
CA SER A 260 -9.35 35.22 -75.30
C SER A 260 -10.81 34.78 -75.45
N SER A 261 -11.63 35.69 -76.00
CA SER A 261 -12.72 35.54 -76.98
C SER A 261 -13.55 34.23 -77.12
N SER A 262 -14.87 34.50 -77.18
CA SER A 262 -15.94 33.90 -78.02
C SER A 262 -16.58 32.57 -77.64
N SER A 263 -17.81 32.62 -77.08
CA SER A 263 -19.04 32.46 -77.88
C SER A 263 -20.31 32.83 -77.06
N PRO A 264 -21.34 33.46 -77.66
CA PRO A 264 -22.60 33.80 -77.00
C PRO A 264 -23.74 32.82 -77.37
N ALA A 265 -24.76 32.81 -76.51
CA ALA A 265 -26.12 32.28 -76.70
C ALA A 265 -26.42 30.86 -76.16
N LEU A 266 -27.55 30.81 -75.44
CA LEU A 266 -28.31 29.66 -74.93
C LEU A 266 -27.74 28.91 -73.72
N ASP A 267 -27.90 29.52 -72.53
CA ASP A 267 -28.39 28.81 -71.32
C ASP A 267 -28.83 29.79 -70.21
N ARG A 268 -29.57 30.84 -70.62
CA ARG A 268 -30.46 31.57 -69.71
C ARG A 268 -31.77 30.79 -69.67
N LEU A 269 -31.94 29.93 -68.65
CA LEU A 269 -33.22 29.54 -68.01
C LEU A 269 -33.08 28.34 -67.04
N ALA A 270 -31.89 28.07 -66.50
CA ALA A 270 -31.75 27.22 -65.31
C ALA A 270 -31.80 28.09 -64.04
N SER A 271 -33.03 28.35 -63.61
CA SER A 271 -33.45 28.31 -62.21
C SER A 271 -32.58 29.08 -61.20
N ALA A 272 -32.94 30.35 -61.02
CA ALA A 272 -32.73 31.09 -59.78
C ALA A 272 -33.50 30.42 -58.62
N SER A 273 -32.99 29.29 -58.15
CA SER A 273 -33.35 28.73 -56.85
C SER A 273 -32.30 29.23 -55.87
N SER A 274 -32.49 30.42 -55.31
CA SER A 274 -31.65 30.93 -54.22
C SER A 274 -31.68 29.93 -53.05
N PRO A 275 -30.62 29.12 -52.81
CA PRO A 275 -30.60 28.12 -51.76
C PRO A 275 -29.86 28.66 -50.52
N SER A 276 -29.93 29.96 -50.25
CA SER A 276 -28.87 30.64 -49.53
C SER A 276 -29.19 31.09 -48.10
N LEU A 277 -30.29 30.64 -47.49
CA LEU A 277 -30.58 30.93 -46.07
C LEU A 277 -31.04 29.72 -45.25
N LEU A 278 -31.72 28.74 -45.82
CA LEU A 278 -32.16 27.53 -45.07
C LEU A 278 -31.03 26.51 -44.84
N GLN A 279 -29.91 26.62 -45.57
CA GLN A 279 -28.78 25.68 -45.45
C GLN A 279 -27.83 25.99 -44.27
N ASP A 280 -28.02 27.12 -43.61
CA ASP A 280 -27.22 27.56 -42.45
C ASP A 280 -27.77 26.99 -41.12
N ASP A 281 -29.09 26.76 -41.01
CA ASP A 281 -29.71 26.20 -39.79
C ASP A 281 -29.36 24.72 -39.56
N ASP A 282 -29.20 23.95 -40.65
CA ASP A 282 -28.85 22.53 -40.57
C ASP A 282 -27.44 22.31 -40.00
N GLN A 283 -26.52 23.26 -40.21
CA GLN A 283 -25.12 23.12 -39.76
C GLN A 283 -25.01 23.24 -38.24
N TRP A 284 -25.73 24.18 -37.65
CA TRP A 284 -25.74 24.33 -36.19
C TRP A 284 -26.44 23.17 -35.50
N THR A 285 -27.40 22.54 -36.18
CA THR A 285 -28.08 21.33 -35.68
C THR A 285 -27.11 20.15 -35.60
N ASP A 286 -26.29 19.92 -36.63
CA ASP A 286 -25.24 18.90 -36.62
C ASP A 286 -24.23 19.13 -35.48
N LEU A 287 -23.75 20.37 -35.30
CA LEU A 287 -22.80 20.70 -34.24
C LEU A 287 -23.39 20.46 -32.84
N ARG A 288 -24.66 20.84 -32.62
CA ARG A 288 -25.37 20.58 -31.36
C ARG A 288 -25.51 19.08 -31.10
N LEU A 289 -25.81 18.29 -32.13
CA LEU A 289 -25.91 16.84 -32.01
C LEU A 289 -24.55 16.22 -31.64
N MET A 290 -23.46 16.65 -32.28
CA MET A 290 -22.12 16.20 -31.92
C MET A 290 -21.71 16.60 -30.50
N ALA A 291 -22.04 17.83 -30.08
CA ALA A 291 -21.81 18.29 -28.71
C ALA A 291 -22.62 17.46 -27.69
N ALA A 292 -23.87 17.13 -27.99
CA ALA A 292 -24.70 16.26 -27.15
C ALA A 292 -24.11 14.84 -27.04
N HIS A 293 -23.61 14.27 -28.14
CA HIS A 293 -22.92 12.97 -28.10
C HIS A 293 -21.62 13.00 -27.28
N TYR A 294 -20.85 14.09 -27.39
CA TYR A 294 -19.67 14.29 -26.57
C TYR A 294 -20.03 14.36 -25.09
N GLU A 295 -21.04 15.15 -24.73
CA GLU A 295 -21.51 15.30 -23.34
C GLU A 295 -22.02 13.97 -22.79
N GLN A 296 -22.81 13.21 -23.57
CA GLN A 296 -23.29 11.90 -23.16
C GLN A 296 -22.14 10.91 -22.93
N ALA A 297 -21.14 10.89 -23.81
CA ALA A 297 -19.96 10.04 -23.66
C ALA A 297 -19.13 10.45 -22.43
N GLU A 298 -19.06 11.76 -22.14
CA GLU A 298 -18.40 12.29 -20.95
C GLU A 298 -19.15 11.85 -19.68
N GLN A 299 -20.47 12.04 -19.64
CA GLN A 299 -21.32 11.60 -18.53
C GLN A 299 -21.20 10.09 -18.29
N HIS A 300 -21.15 9.28 -19.36
CA HIS A 300 -20.89 7.85 -19.27
C HIS A 300 -19.52 7.57 -18.64
N GLY A 301 -18.46 8.24 -19.10
CA GLY A 301 -17.13 8.09 -18.50
C GLY A 301 -17.11 8.50 -17.02
N LEU A 302 -17.77 9.59 -16.67
CA LEU A 302 -17.86 10.07 -15.29
C LEU A 302 -18.67 9.12 -14.38
N ALA A 303 -19.72 8.48 -14.91
CA ALA A 303 -20.50 7.48 -14.20
C ALA A 303 -19.74 6.15 -14.04
N THR A 304 -18.91 5.79 -15.02
CA THR A 304 -18.11 4.56 -14.99
C THR A 304 -16.91 4.71 -14.05
N TRP A 305 -16.29 5.89 -14.02
CA TRP A 305 -15.12 6.21 -13.18
C TRP A 305 -15.42 7.39 -12.25
N PRO A 306 -16.30 7.22 -11.25
CA PRO A 306 -16.69 8.30 -10.33
C PRO A 306 -15.51 8.83 -9.50
N GLU A 307 -14.43 8.05 -9.41
CA GLU A 307 -13.16 8.37 -8.76
C GLU A 307 -12.58 9.72 -9.19
N LEU A 308 -12.82 10.11 -10.45
CA LEU A 308 -12.35 11.37 -11.03
C LEU A 308 -13.00 12.61 -10.44
N ILE A 309 -14.23 12.49 -9.94
CA ILE A 309 -15.02 13.64 -9.48
C ILE A 309 -15.11 13.67 -7.96
N GLN A 310 -15.43 12.54 -7.35
CA GLN A 310 -15.83 12.50 -5.94
C GLN A 310 -14.68 12.09 -5.02
N GLY A 311 -13.58 11.62 -5.60
CA GLY A 311 -12.52 10.94 -4.87
C GLY A 311 -12.99 9.55 -4.45
N ASN A 312 -12.19 8.53 -4.72
CA ASN A 312 -12.53 7.16 -4.35
C ASN A 312 -11.97 6.84 -2.97
N ASP A 313 -12.87 6.51 -2.04
CA ASP A 313 -12.53 6.05 -0.69
C ASP A 313 -11.73 4.73 -0.70
N GLN A 314 -11.66 4.04 -1.83
CA GLN A 314 -10.90 2.78 -1.96
C GLN A 314 -9.42 2.99 -2.30
N VAL A 315 -8.99 4.21 -2.66
CA VAL A 315 -7.59 4.49 -2.94
C VAL A 315 -6.85 4.71 -1.62
N GLN A 316 -6.06 3.72 -1.20
CA GLN A 316 -5.18 3.86 -0.04
C GLN A 316 -3.80 4.35 -0.45
N TYR A 317 -3.29 5.41 0.16
CA TYR A 317 -1.95 5.93 -0.12
C TYR A 317 -1.27 6.47 1.13
N ASP A 318 0.07 6.41 1.13
CA ASP A 318 0.87 7.05 2.18
C ASP A 318 1.19 8.50 1.80
N CYS A 319 0.85 9.43 2.69
CA CYS A 319 1.21 10.82 2.51
C CYS A 319 2.73 10.99 2.63
N THR A 320 3.37 11.59 1.62
CA THR A 320 4.82 11.76 1.56
C THR A 320 5.36 12.69 2.67
N HIS A 321 4.50 13.56 3.22
CA HIS A 321 4.88 14.52 4.26
C HIS A 321 4.71 13.98 5.68
N CYS A 322 3.52 13.48 6.04
CA CYS A 322 3.27 12.98 7.41
C CYS A 322 3.53 11.49 7.58
N LEU A 323 3.71 10.74 6.48
CA LEU A 323 3.93 9.29 6.46
C LEU A 323 2.76 8.46 7.01
N GLU A 324 1.59 9.07 7.16
CA GLU A 324 0.35 8.38 7.52
C GLU A 324 -0.35 7.87 6.26
N THR A 325 -1.03 6.73 6.41
CA THR A 325 -1.87 6.13 5.36
C THR A 325 -3.25 6.79 5.37
N PHE A 326 -3.72 7.20 4.20
CA PHE A 326 -5.04 7.80 4.01
C PHE A 326 -5.82 7.01 2.97
N ASP A 327 -7.13 6.96 3.19
CA ASP A 327 -8.11 6.51 2.22
C ASP A 327 -8.65 7.74 1.47
N GLY A 328 -8.76 7.65 0.14
CA GLY A 328 -9.27 8.72 -0.71
C GLY A 328 -8.35 9.12 -1.86
N TRP A 329 -8.77 10.14 -2.60
CA TRP A 329 -7.97 10.67 -3.71
C TRP A 329 -6.85 11.60 -3.22
N PRO A 330 -5.57 11.34 -3.56
CA PRO A 330 -4.46 12.14 -3.08
C PRO A 330 -4.34 13.48 -3.82
N PHE A 331 -3.73 14.45 -3.13
CA PHE A 331 -3.28 15.69 -3.75
C PHE A 331 -1.83 15.55 -4.22
N LEU A 332 -1.49 16.20 -5.33
CA LEU A 332 -0.10 16.26 -5.81
C LEU A 332 0.64 17.46 -5.24
N ASP A 333 1.90 17.26 -4.86
CA ASP A 333 2.78 18.38 -4.61
C ASP A 333 2.99 19.20 -5.90
N LYS A 334 3.03 20.52 -5.76
CA LYS A 334 3.10 21.44 -6.91
C LYS A 334 4.48 21.46 -7.57
N VAL A 335 5.53 21.15 -6.80
CA VAL A 335 6.92 21.14 -7.24
C VAL A 335 7.32 19.71 -7.63
N TYR A 336 6.96 18.73 -6.80
CA TYR A 336 7.29 17.32 -6.98
C TYR A 336 6.04 16.51 -7.27
N THR A 337 5.57 16.51 -8.52
CA THR A 337 4.29 15.87 -8.92
C THR A 337 4.25 14.35 -8.72
N SER A 338 5.36 13.70 -8.37
CA SER A 338 5.40 12.29 -7.97
C SER A 338 5.07 12.06 -6.49
N GLN A 339 4.94 13.13 -5.69
CA GLN A 339 4.64 13.06 -4.27
C GLN A 339 3.15 13.17 -4.03
N LEU A 340 2.61 12.19 -3.30
CA LEU A 340 1.22 12.14 -2.86
C LEU A 340 1.10 12.82 -1.49
N LEU A 341 0.14 13.71 -1.34
CA LEU A 341 -0.11 14.48 -0.13
C LEU A 341 -1.56 14.31 0.32
N CYS A 342 -1.77 14.22 1.63
CA CYS A 342 -3.09 14.35 2.21
C CYS A 342 -3.61 15.80 2.11
N ALA A 343 -4.91 15.98 2.31
CA ALA A 343 -5.56 17.29 2.21
C ALA A 343 -4.91 18.34 3.13
N ASP A 344 -4.53 17.96 4.35
CA ASP A 344 -3.92 18.85 5.34
C ASP A 344 -2.51 19.28 4.93
N CYS A 345 -1.67 18.32 4.53
CA CYS A 345 -0.33 18.60 4.05
C CYS A 345 -0.36 19.48 2.78
N TYR A 346 -1.27 19.19 1.84
CA TYR A 346 -1.43 20.01 0.64
C TYR A 346 -1.84 21.45 0.96
N ARG A 347 -2.78 21.66 1.90
CA ARG A 347 -3.18 23.00 2.37
C ARG A 347 -2.00 23.76 3.01
N ALA A 348 -1.22 23.08 3.85
CA ALA A 348 -0.04 23.66 4.49
C ALA A 348 1.03 24.10 3.46
N THR A 349 1.37 23.22 2.51
CA THR A 349 2.36 23.52 1.46
C THR A 349 1.89 24.66 0.55
N ARG A 350 0.60 24.68 0.20
CA ARG A 350 0.00 25.76 -0.60
C ARG A 350 0.06 27.11 0.13
N GLY A 351 -0.25 27.15 1.43
CA GLY A 351 -0.17 28.36 2.25
C GLY A 351 1.24 28.93 2.31
N SER A 352 2.23 28.08 2.52
CA SER A 352 3.66 28.47 2.56
C SER A 352 4.13 29.12 1.25
N MET A 353 3.82 28.53 0.10
CA MET A 353 4.19 29.12 -1.20
C MET A 353 3.53 30.47 -1.47
N VAL A 354 2.28 30.66 -1.05
CA VAL A 354 1.57 31.93 -1.22
C VAL A 354 2.21 33.01 -0.35
N LEU A 355 2.56 32.67 0.89
CA LEU A 355 3.29 33.57 1.80
C LEU A 355 4.67 33.90 1.25
N GLU A 356 5.44 32.93 0.77
CA GLU A 356 6.76 33.17 0.17
C GLU A 356 6.66 34.10 -1.06
N LYS A 357 5.68 33.87 -1.94
CA LYS A 357 5.44 34.75 -3.10
C LYS A 357 5.02 36.15 -2.70
N LYS A 358 4.21 36.29 -1.64
CA LYS A 358 3.84 37.61 -1.10
C LYS A 358 5.07 38.29 -0.48
N LEU A 359 5.81 37.63 0.41
CA LEU A 359 7.03 38.14 1.04
C LEU A 359 8.07 38.58 0.01
N ARG A 360 8.30 37.81 -1.06
CA ARG A 360 9.19 38.21 -2.17
C ARG A 360 8.73 39.45 -2.93
N ARG A 361 7.43 39.76 -2.95
CA ARG A 361 6.92 41.03 -3.54
C ARG A 361 7.12 42.23 -2.61
N TRP A 362 7.20 42.02 -1.30
CA TRP A 362 7.37 43.08 -0.31
C TRP A 362 8.84 43.42 -0.04
N ILE A 363 9.78 42.56 -0.42
CA ILE A 363 11.21 42.86 -0.35
C ILE A 363 11.57 43.65 -1.62
N PRO A 364 11.82 44.97 -1.55
CA PRO A 364 12.18 45.76 -2.72
C PRO A 364 13.48 45.23 -3.33
N ASN A 365 13.49 45.06 -4.66
CA ASN A 365 14.63 44.56 -5.45
C ASN A 365 15.92 45.40 -5.35
N ASN A 366 15.97 46.46 -4.53
CA ASN A 366 17.12 47.34 -4.36
C ASN A 366 18.23 46.79 -3.44
N ALA A 367 18.13 45.56 -2.95
CA ALA A 367 19.19 44.90 -2.18
C ALA A 367 19.91 43.77 -2.95
N GLN A 368 20.09 43.93 -4.26
CA GLN A 368 20.82 42.98 -5.13
C GLN A 368 22.36 42.93 -4.91
N GLY A 369 22.87 43.39 -3.76
CA GLY A 369 24.30 43.56 -3.53
C GLY A 369 24.95 42.69 -2.44
N GLN A 370 24.23 41.76 -1.80
CA GLN A 370 24.81 40.94 -0.73
C GLN A 370 24.50 39.45 -0.95
N PRO A 371 25.52 38.56 -1.02
CA PRO A 371 25.30 37.13 -1.11
C PRO A 371 24.68 36.65 0.19
N VAL A 372 23.37 36.42 0.18
CA VAL A 372 22.67 35.80 1.31
C VAL A 372 23.24 34.41 1.48
N VAL A 373 23.98 34.22 2.57
CA VAL A 373 24.48 32.96 3.07
C VAL A 373 23.39 31.91 2.90
N ASN A 374 23.73 30.85 2.16
CA ASN A 374 22.92 29.65 2.01
C ASN A 374 22.43 29.17 3.38
N VAL A 375 21.21 29.54 3.76
CA VAL A 375 20.46 28.81 4.77
C VAL A 375 20.17 27.47 4.12
N ARG A 376 21.07 26.52 4.38
CA ARG A 376 20.93 25.10 4.05
C ARG A 376 19.51 24.70 4.44
N ARG A 377 18.63 24.56 3.43
CA ARG A 377 17.50 23.63 3.53
C ARG A 377 18.12 22.31 3.92
N LEU A 378 17.78 21.83 5.11
CA LEU A 378 18.17 20.52 5.60
C LEU A 378 17.83 19.51 4.50
N SER A 379 18.87 19.03 3.83
CA SER A 379 18.83 17.89 2.96
C SER A 379 18.44 16.69 3.80
N SER A 380 17.18 16.25 3.71
CA SER A 380 16.76 14.94 4.17
C SER A 380 17.12 13.92 3.10
N SER A 381 18.42 13.66 2.95
CA SER A 381 18.91 12.40 2.39
C SER A 381 19.08 11.41 3.54
N PHE A 382 18.79 10.14 3.26
CA PHE A 382 18.79 8.96 4.12
C PHE A 382 17.51 8.76 4.94
N PHE A 383 16.64 7.88 4.46
CA PHE A 383 16.30 6.64 5.18
C PHE A 383 15.90 5.56 4.17
N ASN A 384 16.78 4.57 3.99
CA ASN A 384 16.38 3.23 3.59
C ASN A 384 15.61 2.65 4.78
N SER A 385 14.29 2.51 4.65
CA SER A 385 13.49 1.79 5.64
C SER A 385 13.65 0.29 5.42
N THR A 386 14.61 -0.28 6.12
CA THR A 386 14.69 -1.72 6.35
C THR A 386 14.39 -1.95 7.84
N LEU A 387 13.33 -2.72 8.09
CA LEU A 387 13.05 -3.51 9.31
C LEU A 387 12.95 -2.77 10.66
N LEU A 388 11.73 -2.64 11.20
CA LEU A 388 11.50 -2.87 12.62
C LEU A 388 10.15 -3.57 12.84
N SER A 389 10.25 -4.80 13.36
CA SER A 389 9.17 -5.60 13.93
C SER A 389 8.90 -5.14 15.38
N PRO A 390 7.67 -5.17 15.90
CA PRO A 390 7.35 -4.67 17.23
C PRO A 390 7.49 -5.80 18.27
N ALA A 391 8.59 -5.84 19.00
CA ALA A 391 8.64 -6.54 20.28
C ALA A 391 9.66 -5.88 21.21
N SER A 392 9.14 -5.34 22.33
CA SER A 392 9.79 -5.07 23.62
C SER A 392 9.56 -3.64 24.12
N LYS A 393 8.43 -3.48 24.83
CA LYS A 393 8.25 -2.42 25.82
C LYS A 393 9.16 -2.70 27.01
N SER A 394 10.18 -1.87 27.24
CA SER A 394 10.52 -1.38 28.59
C SER A 394 11.63 -0.33 28.53
N THR A 395 11.48 0.70 29.38
CA THR A 395 12.59 1.51 29.92
C THR A 395 13.25 2.59 29.03
N LEU A 396 12.45 3.48 28.41
CA LEU A 396 12.97 4.70 27.75
C LEU A 396 12.07 5.93 27.99
N MET A 397 11.54 6.08 29.22
CA MET A 397 10.65 7.18 29.63
C MET A 397 11.17 7.94 30.86
N GLN A 398 12.49 8.00 31.07
CA GLN A 398 13.06 8.63 32.27
C GLN A 398 14.02 9.83 32.01
N GLU A 399 14.36 10.14 30.75
CA GLU A 399 15.36 11.19 30.46
C GLU A 399 14.79 12.53 29.93
N CYS A 400 13.49 12.66 29.64
CA CYS A 400 12.92 13.90 29.10
C CYS A 400 12.35 14.88 30.15
N ARG A 401 12.65 14.70 31.45
CA ARG A 401 12.11 15.55 32.55
C ARG A 401 12.75 16.94 32.76
N PRO A 402 13.98 17.29 32.30
CA PRO A 402 14.51 18.62 32.58
C PRO A 402 14.03 19.73 31.62
N LEU A 403 13.47 19.40 30.45
CA LEU A 403 13.09 20.38 29.42
C LEU A 403 11.72 21.04 29.63
N LEU A 404 10.78 20.38 30.31
CA LEU A 404 9.43 20.93 30.56
C LEU A 404 9.38 21.97 31.70
N LYS A 405 10.42 22.06 32.54
CA LYS A 405 10.48 23.04 33.64
C LYS A 405 10.83 24.45 33.18
N LYS A 406 11.52 24.61 32.04
CA LYS A 406 11.89 25.93 31.48
C LYS A 406 10.78 26.60 30.67
N MET A 407 9.79 25.85 30.17
CA MET A 407 8.65 26.43 29.43
C MET A 407 7.55 26.97 30.36
N LYS A 408 7.41 26.44 31.58
CA LYS A 408 6.41 26.95 32.54
C LYS A 408 6.81 28.27 33.21
N SER A 409 8.11 28.58 33.30
CA SER A 409 8.58 29.87 33.84
C SER A 409 8.41 31.05 32.88
N ALA A 410 8.15 30.80 31.58
CA ALA A 410 7.93 31.85 30.58
C ALA A 410 6.46 32.31 30.48
N LEU A 411 5.51 31.62 31.12
CA LEU A 411 4.08 31.92 31.06
C LEU A 411 3.52 32.63 32.30
N VAL A 412 4.36 32.99 33.29
CA VAL A 412 3.93 33.63 34.56
C VAL A 412 4.17 35.14 34.59
N LEU A 413 4.78 35.74 33.56
CA LEU A 413 5.02 37.19 33.48
C LEU A 413 4.07 37.86 32.46
N ASN A 414 2.79 37.99 32.82
CA ASN A 414 1.94 39.07 32.31
C ASN A 414 0.66 39.25 33.16
N PRO A 415 0.67 40.13 34.18
CA PRO A 415 -0.55 40.57 34.85
C PRO A 415 -0.86 42.03 34.47
N SER A 416 -1.94 42.29 33.73
CA SER A 416 -2.62 43.59 33.46
C SER A 416 -3.56 43.40 32.26
N ARG A 417 -4.88 43.66 32.18
CA ARG A 417 -5.88 44.56 32.84
C ARG A 417 -7.26 43.87 32.73
N ARG A 418 -8.05 43.71 33.80
CA ARG A 418 -9.16 44.57 34.27
C ARG A 418 -10.18 45.10 33.23
N SER A 419 -11.37 44.47 33.27
CA SER A 419 -12.74 45.01 33.51
C SER A 419 -13.32 46.16 32.67
N VAL A 420 -14.50 45.93 32.07
CA VAL A 420 -15.75 46.75 32.04
C VAL A 420 -16.88 45.75 31.63
N VAL A 421 -17.80 45.27 32.48
CA VAL A 421 -19.08 45.86 32.98
C VAL A 421 -19.92 46.56 31.91
N LEU A 422 -20.79 45.79 31.24
CA LEU A 422 -22.26 45.89 31.35
C LEU A 422 -22.89 44.62 30.76
#